data_AF-A0A8R1EIF8-F1
#
_entry.id   AF-A0A8R1EIF8-F1
#
_cell.length_a   1.000
_cell.length_b   1.000
_cell.length_c   1.000
_cell.angle_alpha   90.00
_cell.angle_beta   90.00
_cell.angle_gamma   90.00
#
_symmetry.space_group_name_H-M   'P 1'
#
loop_
_entity.id
_entity.type
_entity.pdbx_description
1 polymer ?
#
loop_
_entity_poly.entity_id
_entity_poly.type
_entity_poly.pdbx_seq_one_letter_code
_entity_poly.pdbx_strand_id
1 'polypeptide(L)'
;MTKGGADVVIDAVGMDGKMSDLEFLASGMKLQGGTMSAFIIASQAVRKGGTIQVTGVYGGRYNGFPLGDIMQRNVNIRSGQAPVIHYMPYMYELVTSGKVDPGDIVTHVIPLSEAKRGL
;
A
#
# COMPACT_ATOMS: atom_id res chain seq x y z
N MET A 1 15.50 -14.59 -4.18
CA MET A 1 15.68 -14.50 -2.72
C MET A 1 16.65 -13.35 -2.43
N THR A 2 16.19 -12.29 -1.78
CA THR A 2 16.97 -11.05 -1.60
C THR A 2 18.08 -11.26 -0.55
N LYS A 3 19.24 -10.63 -0.74
CA LYS A 3 20.38 -10.67 0.19
C LYS A 3 20.14 -9.75 1.41
N GLY A 4 19.10 -10.03 2.20
CA GLY A 4 18.81 -9.31 3.46
C GLY A 4 17.61 -8.35 3.44
N GLY A 5 16.68 -8.50 2.49
CA GLY A 5 15.47 -7.67 2.36
C GLY A 5 15.53 -6.63 1.23
N ALA A 6 14.43 -5.93 0.97
CA ALA A 6 14.34 -4.86 -0.02
C ALA A 6 14.71 -3.49 0.58
N ASP A 7 15.36 -2.63 -0.19
CA ASP A 7 15.68 -1.24 0.22
C ASP A 7 14.41 -0.43 0.51
N VAL A 8 13.42 -0.56 -0.36
CA VAL A 8 12.11 0.08 -0.26
C VAL A 8 11.03 -0.96 -0.51
N VAL A 9 10.02 -0.98 0.35
CA VAL A 9 8.79 -1.76 0.17
C VAL A 9 7.61 -0.79 0.07
N ILE A 10 6.75 -0.96 -0.93
CA ILE A 10 5.56 -0.14 -1.13
C ILE A 10 4.34 -0.97 -0.76
N ASP A 11 3.62 -0.54 0.27
CA ASP A 11 2.29 -1.05 0.59
C ASP A 11 1.24 -0.25 -0.19
N ALA A 12 0.70 -0.89 -1.23
CA ALA A 12 -0.37 -0.38 -2.07
C ALA A 12 -1.69 -1.17 -1.87
N VAL A 13 -1.83 -1.90 -0.77
CA VAL A 13 -3.01 -2.72 -0.47
C VAL A 13 -3.84 -2.08 0.63
N GLY A 14 -3.23 -1.76 1.77
CA GLY A 14 -3.98 -1.28 2.93
C GLY A 14 -4.86 -2.35 3.58
N MET A 15 -6.00 -1.90 4.10
CA MET A 15 -6.93 -2.71 4.90
C MET A 15 -7.65 -3.85 4.16
N ASP A 16 -7.54 -3.90 2.83
CA ASP A 16 -8.17 -4.89 1.94
C ASP A 16 -7.29 -6.12 1.67
N GLY A 17 -6.21 -6.30 2.42
CA GLY A 17 -5.38 -7.51 2.33
C GLY A 17 -6.15 -8.79 2.72
N LYS A 18 -5.50 -9.95 2.56
CA LYS A 18 -6.08 -11.23 3.03
C LYS A 18 -6.23 -11.20 4.57
N MET A 19 -7.46 -11.30 5.04
CA MET A 19 -7.77 -11.46 6.46
C MET A 19 -7.56 -12.91 6.90
N SER A 20 -6.97 -13.10 8.08
CA SER A 20 -7.10 -14.36 8.82
C SER A 20 -8.49 -14.47 9.47
N ASP A 21 -8.93 -15.67 9.84
CA ASP A 21 -10.25 -15.90 10.45
C ASP A 21 -10.45 -15.09 11.75
N LEU A 22 -9.37 -14.89 12.51
CA LEU A 22 -9.37 -14.08 13.74
C LEU A 22 -9.51 -12.58 13.44
N GLU A 23 -8.82 -12.08 12.41
CA GLU A 23 -8.95 -10.69 11.96
C GLU A 23 -10.32 -10.41 11.34
N PHE A 24 -10.91 -11.38 10.65
CA PHE A 24 -12.25 -11.28 10.10
C PHE A 24 -13.30 -11.13 11.22
N LEU A 25 -13.23 -11.97 12.25
CA LEU A 25 -14.08 -11.87 13.45
C LEU A 25 -13.87 -10.54 14.19
N ALA A 26 -12.62 -10.13 14.43
CA ALA A 26 -12.31 -8.88 15.11
C ALA A 26 -12.73 -7.63 14.32
N SER A 27 -12.60 -7.66 12.98
CA SER A 27 -13.07 -6.59 12.09
C SER A 27 -14.59 -6.54 12.05
N GLY A 28 -15.27 -7.70 12.02
CA GLY A 28 -16.72 -7.81 12.14
C GLY A 28 -17.27 -7.26 13.46
N MET A 29 -16.49 -7.36 14.54
CA MET A 29 -16.77 -6.75 15.84
C MET A 29 -16.33 -5.28 15.97
N LYS A 30 -15.80 -4.65 14.91
CA LYS A 30 -15.22 -3.29 14.89
C LYS A 30 -14.06 -3.06 15.87
N LEU A 31 -13.40 -4.12 16.31
CA LEU A 31 -12.23 -4.04 17.21
C LEU A 31 -10.93 -3.76 16.43
N GLN A 32 -10.97 -3.89 15.11
CA GLN A 32 -9.85 -3.62 14.20
C GLN A 32 -10.38 -3.00 12.89
N GLY A 33 -9.62 -2.07 12.30
CA GLY A 33 -10.03 -1.33 11.10
C GLY A 33 -9.94 -2.09 9.77
N GLY A 34 -9.75 -3.41 9.79
CA GLY A 34 -9.40 -4.25 8.64
C GLY A 34 -8.20 -5.16 8.93
N THR A 35 -7.60 -5.77 7.91
CA THR A 35 -6.37 -6.57 8.09
C THR A 35 -5.12 -5.69 8.16
N MET A 36 -4.07 -6.17 8.85
CA MET A 36 -2.74 -5.58 8.81
C MET A 36 -1.73 -6.45 8.03
N SER A 37 -2.21 -7.50 7.35
CA SER A 37 -1.36 -8.50 6.70
C SER A 37 -0.37 -7.89 5.72
N ALA A 38 -0.80 -6.91 4.92
CA ALA A 38 0.06 -6.25 3.93
C ALA A 38 1.22 -5.51 4.61
N PHE A 39 0.93 -4.77 5.69
CA PHE A 39 1.96 -4.08 6.46
C PHE A 39 2.91 -5.04 7.18
N ILE A 40 2.41 -6.16 7.72
CA ILE A 40 3.23 -7.20 8.36
C ILE A 40 4.17 -7.82 7.32
N ILE A 41 3.68 -8.15 6.12
CA ILE A 41 4.52 -8.65 5.02
C ILE A 41 5.58 -7.60 4.66
N ALA A 42 5.21 -6.33 4.60
CA ALA A 42 6.14 -5.24 4.32
C ALA A 42 7.22 -5.11 5.40
N SER A 43 6.85 -5.24 6.69
CA SER A 43 7.81 -5.24 7.79
C SER A 43 8.81 -6.36 7.64
N GLN A 44 8.38 -7.57 7.30
CA GLN A 44 9.29 -8.72 7.15
C GLN A 44 10.14 -8.66 5.87
N ALA A 45 9.64 -8.03 4.81
CA ALA A 45 10.32 -7.95 3.51
C ALA A 45 11.41 -6.86 3.44
N VAL A 46 11.26 -5.75 4.17
CA VAL A 46 12.21 -4.63 4.12
C VAL A 46 13.54 -4.99 4.80
N ARG A 47 14.67 -4.50 4.27
CA ARG A 47 15.97 -4.69 4.92
C ARG A 47 16.15 -3.80 6.15
N LYS A 48 17.17 -4.11 6.96
CA LYS A 48 17.66 -3.20 8.01
C LYS A 48 18.04 -1.84 7.41
N GLY A 49 17.61 -0.74 8.03
CA GLY A 49 17.84 0.61 7.51
C GLY A 49 17.06 0.96 6.25
N GLY A 50 16.09 0.14 5.83
CA GLY A 50 15.25 0.39 4.65
C GLY A 50 14.02 1.25 4.97
N THR A 51 13.15 1.40 3.97
CA THR A 51 11.93 2.20 4.08
C THR A 51 10.68 1.42 3.66
N ILE A 52 9.62 1.57 4.42
CA ILE A 52 8.27 1.16 4.03
C ILE A 52 7.49 2.42 3.64
N GLN A 53 7.08 2.50 2.37
CA GLN A 53 6.17 3.54 1.87
C GLN A 53 4.74 2.99 1.90
N VAL A 54 3.87 3.63 2.69
CA VAL A 54 2.48 3.22 2.86
C VAL A 54 1.59 4.18 2.08
N THR A 55 1.02 3.69 0.99
CA THR A 55 -0.02 4.39 0.23
C THR A 55 -1.37 3.69 0.31
N GLY A 56 -1.41 2.42 0.72
CA GLY A 56 -2.62 1.70 1.06
C GLY A 56 -3.37 2.34 2.22
N VAL A 57 -4.71 2.23 2.21
CA VAL A 57 -5.57 2.91 3.18
C VAL A 57 -5.63 2.12 4.49
N TYR A 58 -5.29 2.78 5.61
CA TYR A 58 -5.47 2.28 6.97
C TYR A 58 -6.28 3.31 7.77
N GLY A 59 -7.62 3.21 7.73
CA GLY A 59 -8.52 4.22 8.33
C GLY A 59 -8.82 4.05 9.82
N GLY A 60 -8.52 2.89 10.41
CA GLY A 60 -8.82 2.56 11.80
C GLY A 60 -7.59 2.44 12.70
N ARG A 61 -7.82 2.10 13.97
CA ARG A 61 -6.74 1.66 14.87
C ARG A 61 -6.50 0.17 14.69
N TYR A 62 -5.24 -0.25 14.79
CA TYR A 62 -4.82 -1.63 14.59
C TYR A 62 -4.08 -2.13 15.84
N ASN A 63 -4.52 -3.28 16.36
CA ASN A 63 -3.85 -3.95 17.47
C ASN A 63 -2.68 -4.79 16.94
N GLY A 64 -1.65 -4.99 17.76
CA GLY A 64 -0.49 -5.81 17.38
C GLY A 64 0.40 -5.18 16.30
N PHE A 65 0.35 -3.85 16.13
CA PHE A 65 1.20 -3.15 15.16
C PHE A 65 2.67 -3.54 15.37
N PRO A 66 3.42 -3.94 14.32
CA PRO A 66 4.75 -4.55 14.44
C PRO A 66 5.86 -3.52 14.74
N LEU A 67 5.65 -2.67 15.76
CA LEU A 67 6.58 -1.62 16.16
C LEU A 67 7.96 -2.18 16.50
N GLY A 68 8.02 -3.37 17.10
CA GLY A 68 9.27 -4.06 17.41
C GLY A 68 10.09 -4.39 16.16
N ASP A 69 9.45 -4.86 15.08
CA ASP A 69 10.13 -5.20 13.82
C ASP A 69 10.75 -3.97 13.16
N ILE A 70 10.07 -2.83 13.28
CA ILE A 70 10.45 -1.55 12.71
C ILE A 70 11.64 -0.99 13.51
N MET A 71 11.49 -0.90 14.83
CA MET A 71 12.49 -0.34 15.74
C MET A 71 13.80 -1.13 15.73
N GLN A 72 13.73 -2.47 15.85
CA GLN A 72 14.94 -3.31 15.94
C GLN A 72 15.82 -3.27 14.68
N ARG A 73 15.25 -2.93 13.53
CA ARG A 73 15.94 -2.92 12.24
C ARG A 73 16.16 -1.52 11.70
N ASN A 74 15.87 -0.48 12.49
CA ASN A 74 15.98 0.92 12.07
C ASN A 74 15.26 1.19 10.74
N VAL A 75 14.01 0.73 10.64
CA VAL A 75 13.20 0.87 9.42
C VAL A 75 12.48 2.22 9.45
N ASN A 76 12.55 2.96 8.34
CA ASN A 76 11.78 4.19 8.15
C ASN A 76 10.38 3.86 7.65
N ILE A 77 9.39 4.60 8.13
CA ILE A 77 8.02 4.54 7.62
C ILE A 77 7.66 5.91 7.07
N ARG A 78 7.17 5.93 5.84
CA ARG A 78 6.53 7.11 5.25
C ARG A 78 5.12 6.73 4.83
N SER A 79 4.14 7.49 5.30
CA SER A 79 2.72 7.22 5.04
C SER A 79 1.97 8.51 4.74
N GLY A 80 0.74 8.35 4.25
CA GLY A 80 -0.20 9.45 4.04
C GLY A 80 -0.91 9.34 2.70
N GLN A 81 -1.95 10.16 2.54
CA GLN A 81 -2.60 10.35 1.25
C GLN A 81 -1.61 10.99 0.27
N ALA A 82 -1.69 10.60 -1.01
CA ALA A 82 -0.81 11.13 -2.03
C ALA A 82 -1.03 12.66 -2.16
N PRO A 83 0.02 13.50 -2.06
CA PRO A 83 -0.07 14.93 -2.27
C PRO A 83 -0.12 15.25 -3.77
N VAL A 84 -1.19 14.80 -4.43
CA VAL A 84 -1.34 14.77 -5.90
C VAL A 84 -0.98 16.11 -6.54
N ILE A 85 -1.48 17.22 -6.01
CA ILE A 85 -1.26 18.57 -6.54
C ILE A 85 0.23 18.87 -6.77
N HIS A 86 1.11 18.42 -5.87
CA HIS A 86 2.54 18.67 -5.96
C HIS A 86 3.26 17.73 -6.93
N TYR A 87 2.71 16.54 -7.20
CA TYR A 87 3.30 15.55 -8.11
C TYR A 87 2.78 15.63 -9.54
N MET A 88 1.59 16.19 -9.76
CA MET A 88 0.96 16.31 -11.07
C MET A 88 1.87 16.91 -12.15
N PRO A 89 2.61 18.02 -11.92
CA PRO A 89 3.47 18.60 -12.96
C PRO A 89 4.56 17.63 -13.42
N TYR A 90 5.19 16.92 -12.49
CA TYR A 90 6.24 15.95 -12.78
C TYR A 90 5.68 14.71 -13.51
N MET A 91 4.53 14.20 -13.06
CA MET A 91 3.87 13.07 -13.73
C MET A 91 3.46 13.42 -15.17
N TYR A 92 2.94 14.63 -15.39
CA TYR A 92 2.58 15.10 -16.72
C TYR A 92 3.79 15.19 -17.65
N GLU A 93 4.94 15.68 -17.17
CA GLU A 93 6.20 15.68 -17.94
C GLU A 93 6.61 14.27 -18.34
N LEU A 94 6.57 13.30 -17.42
CA LEU A 94 6.92 11.91 -17.71
C LEU A 94 6.04 11.31 -18.83
N VAL A 95 4.74 11.58 -18.78
CA VAL A 95 3.79 11.08 -19.79
C VAL A 95 3.99 11.78 -21.13
N THR A 96 4.05 13.11 -21.14
CA THR A 96 4.17 13.88 -22.39
C THR A 96 5.53 13.74 -23.08
N SER A 97 6.59 13.46 -22.33
CA SER A 97 7.91 13.14 -22.90
C SER A 97 8.02 11.69 -23.36
N GLY A 98 6.99 10.86 -23.17
CA GLY A 98 6.99 9.45 -23.53
C GLY A 98 7.88 8.57 -22.64
N LYS A 99 8.34 9.07 -21.48
CA LYS A 99 9.12 8.29 -20.51
C LYS A 99 8.26 7.25 -19.78
N VAL A 100 6.95 7.51 -19.66
CA VAL A 100 5.96 6.63 -19.05
C VAL A 100 4.71 6.64 -19.91
N ASP A 101 4.19 5.46 -20.26
CA ASP A 101 2.88 5.32 -20.89
C ASP A 101 1.91 4.64 -19.90
N PRO A 102 0.96 5.37 -19.31
CA PRO A 102 0.00 4.79 -18.37
C PRO A 102 -1.10 3.98 -19.06
N GLY A 103 -1.17 3.97 -20.39
CA GLY A 103 -2.14 3.18 -21.15
C GLY A 103 -1.91 1.68 -21.04
N ASP A 104 -0.67 1.25 -20.74
CA ASP A 104 -0.27 -0.16 -20.68
C ASP A 104 -1.00 -0.96 -19.57
N ILE A 105 -1.36 -0.32 -18.47
CA ILE A 105 -2.10 -0.91 -17.35
C ILE A 105 -3.63 -0.85 -17.53
N VAL A 106 -4.14 -0.10 -18.52
CA VAL A 106 -5.58 0.02 -18.76
C VAL A 106 -6.07 -1.23 -19.50
N THR A 107 -6.73 -2.12 -18.77
CA THR A 107 -7.20 -3.40 -19.35
C THR A 107 -8.52 -3.29 -20.09
N HIS A 108 -9.41 -2.36 -19.70
CA HIS A 108 -10.74 -2.20 -20.27
C HIS A 108 -11.13 -0.72 -20.29
N VAL A 109 -11.76 -0.29 -21.39
CA VAL A 109 -12.38 1.04 -21.51
C VAL A 109 -13.86 0.82 -21.76
N ILE A 110 -14.70 1.28 -20.84
CA ILE A 110 -16.16 1.09 -20.88
C ILE A 110 -16.90 2.43 -20.88
N PRO A 111 -18.07 2.52 -21.54
CA PRO A 111 -18.88 3.73 -21.49
C PRO A 111 -19.45 3.94 -20.08
N LEU A 112 -19.72 5.21 -19.73
CA LEU A 112 -20.24 5.58 -18.42
C LEU A 112 -21.55 4.85 -18.06
N SER A 113 -22.40 4.56 -19.06
CA SER A 113 -23.64 3.78 -18.89
C SER A 113 -23.42 2.36 -18.37
N GLU A 114 -22.21 1.82 -18.54
CA GLU A 114 -21.83 0.47 -18.09
C GLU A 114 -20.92 0.48 -16.85
N ALA A 115 -20.71 1.63 -16.19
CA ALA A 115 -19.77 1.76 -15.07
C ALA A 115 -19.96 0.72 -13.96
N LYS A 116 -21.20 0.27 -13.70
CA LYS A 116 -21.50 -0.79 -12.72
C LYS A 116 -20.82 -2.14 -13.02
N ARG A 117 -20.49 -2.44 -14.28
CA ARG A 117 -19.80 -3.67 -14.68
C ARG A 117 -18.29 -3.62 -14.42
N GLY A 118 -17.73 -2.43 -14.20
CA GLY A 118 -16.29 -2.22 -13.99
C GLY A 118 -15.88 -1.98 -12.53
N LEU A 119 -16.83 -2.05 -11.59
CA LEU A 119 -16.60 -1.92 -10.15
C LEU A 119 -16.58 -3.28 -9.46
#